data_AF-A0A2P6V6I2-F1
#
_entry.id   AF-A0A2P6V6I2-F1
#
_cell.length_a   1.000
_cell.length_b   1.000
_cell.length_c   1.000
_cell.angle_alpha   90.00
_cell.angle_beta   90.00
_cell.angle_gamma   90.00
#
_symmetry.space_group_name_H-M   'P 1'
#
loop_
_entity.id
_entity.type
_entity.pdbx_description
1 polymer ?
#
loop_
_entity_poly.entity_id
_entity_poly.type
_entity_poly.pdbx_seq_one_letter_code
_entity_poly.pdbx_strand_id
1 'polypeptide(L)'
;MALQRLLASGAAALRRSQGDAGLAPALLRTYATTQITVRDALNTAMDEEMARDETVFIMGEEVAEYQGAYKITRGLLQKYGPKRVRDTPITEAGFTGIGVGAAFAGLRPIVEFMTFNFSMQAIDQIVNSAAKHLYMSAGQVTCPVVFRGANGAAAGVAAQHSQCFAAWYASVPGLKVLAPYDSEDARGLLKAAIRDPDPVVFLENEILYGEPFPVSEAVLDKDFTVPIGKAKVMRAGSDVTLVAFGKMVGYCLKAAELLEAEGVSAEVVNLRTLKPIDRNTIAASVRKTHRVVSVEEGWPQHGVGAEIMAIAIEDCFDELDAPPERVTGAEVPMPYAQNLEAAALPQDFLAWWHLLVFVEGAIYQADEENEAAASRGGGDGGGEPGSACLEAVAAVLRSRGLLTPGVQAELDAGRRYWAAERRLCGLMGRSPCVPPGGHAGSCGFTLEEALGASALKSFDYRLLHHLVYALRKEQPDPALLAFLQVDEQLVDLGDDLLDYEDDITAGDSQDCGDGAGGSAGGSGSGEGGSEVGGAGGSFNLLRCYVHIFGQEAPLHIVQRIGALEARRDELLAVLPEVQRQHVQRRQVEAADEGEGALRWQIPPLVLDEAAFRRQFAD
;
A
#
# COMPACT_ATOMS: atom_id res chain seq x y z
N MET A 1 28.95 15.10 9.37
CA MET A 1 30.36 14.64 9.35
C MET A 1 30.56 13.11 9.27
N ALA A 2 29.50 12.29 9.18
CA ALA A 2 29.61 10.84 8.88
C ALA A 2 29.69 10.53 7.37
N LEU A 3 29.19 11.44 6.51
CA LEU A 3 29.17 11.27 5.05
C LEU A 3 30.57 11.41 4.39
N GLN A 4 31.52 12.10 5.02
CA GLN A 4 32.91 12.21 4.52
C GLN A 4 33.77 10.97 4.83
N ARG A 5 33.35 10.08 5.74
CA ARG A 5 34.03 8.79 5.99
C ARG A 5 33.54 7.66 5.07
N LEU A 6 32.34 7.78 4.49
CA LEU A 6 31.78 6.85 3.50
C LEU A 6 32.44 6.97 2.12
N LEU A 7 32.87 8.17 1.73
CA LEU A 7 33.52 8.40 0.43
C LEU A 7 35.01 7.99 0.39
N ALA A 8 35.64 7.73 1.54
CA ALA A 8 37.04 7.30 1.62
C ALA A 8 37.23 5.76 1.65
N SER A 9 36.19 4.99 1.98
CA SER A 9 36.24 3.51 2.01
C SER A 9 35.81 2.87 0.68
N GLY A 10 35.04 3.57 -0.15
CA GLY A 10 34.63 3.09 -1.49
C GLY A 10 35.76 3.07 -2.54
N ALA A 11 36.83 3.83 -2.33
CA ALA A 11 37.95 3.92 -3.28
C ALA A 11 39.05 2.86 -3.08
N ALA A 12 39.00 2.07 -1.99
CA ALA A 12 39.97 1.02 -1.70
C ALA A 12 39.51 -0.39 -2.13
N ALA A 13 38.20 -0.61 -2.33
CA ALA A 13 37.64 -1.89 -2.76
C ALA A 13 37.79 -2.16 -4.28
N LEU A 14 38.05 -1.12 -5.08
CA LEU A 14 38.17 -1.20 -6.54
C LEU A 14 39.59 -1.50 -7.07
N ARG A 15 40.56 -1.85 -6.19
CA ARG A 15 41.94 -2.22 -6.60
C ARG A 15 42.43 -3.58 -6.09
N ARG A 16 41.53 -4.49 -5.69
CA ARG A 16 41.92 -5.83 -5.21
C ARG A 16 41.26 -7.05 -5.88
N SER A 17 40.65 -6.91 -7.05
CA SER A 17 40.16 -8.07 -7.82
C SER A 17 40.71 -8.22 -9.24
N GLN A 18 41.72 -7.42 -9.64
CA GLN A 18 42.52 -7.75 -10.82
C GLN A 18 43.58 -8.78 -10.46
N GLY A 19 43.24 -10.07 -10.62
CA GLY A 19 44.22 -11.15 -10.54
C GLY A 19 43.68 -12.45 -9.98
N ASP A 20 42.68 -13.06 -10.64
CA ASP A 20 42.88 -14.45 -11.08
C ASP A 20 41.94 -14.75 -12.26
N ALA A 21 42.54 -14.98 -13.41
CA ALA A 21 41.86 -15.33 -14.64
C ALA A 21 41.54 -16.83 -14.60
N GLY A 22 40.26 -17.18 -14.41
CA GLY A 22 39.88 -18.57 -14.30
C GLY A 22 38.37 -18.86 -14.25
N LEU A 23 37.52 -18.08 -14.93
CA LEU A 23 36.18 -18.55 -15.27
C LEU A 23 36.07 -18.71 -16.78
N ALA A 24 36.13 -19.97 -17.21
CA ALA A 24 35.73 -20.37 -18.54
C ALA A 24 34.25 -20.00 -18.78
N PRO A 25 33.89 -19.48 -19.97
CA PRO A 25 32.51 -19.24 -20.36
C PRO A 25 31.85 -20.59 -20.67
N ALA A 26 31.25 -21.21 -19.67
CA ALA A 26 30.47 -22.43 -19.84
C ALA A 26 28.97 -22.10 -19.85
N LEU A 27 28.47 -21.92 -21.07
CA LEU A 27 27.13 -22.33 -21.52
C LEU A 27 25.95 -21.47 -21.02
N LEU A 28 25.85 -20.26 -21.58
CA LEU A 28 24.61 -19.84 -22.22
C LEU A 28 24.27 -20.87 -23.31
N ARG A 29 23.66 -21.99 -22.92
CA ARG A 29 22.81 -22.73 -23.85
C ARG A 29 21.57 -21.86 -24.02
N THR A 30 21.48 -21.20 -25.16
CA THR A 30 20.21 -20.87 -25.79
C THR A 30 19.43 -22.17 -25.99
N TYR A 31 18.81 -22.68 -24.92
CA TYR A 31 17.73 -23.64 -25.04
C TYR A 31 16.62 -22.91 -25.79
N ALA A 32 16.15 -23.47 -26.89
CA ALA A 32 14.94 -23.00 -27.51
C ALA A 32 13.80 -23.18 -26.50
N THR A 33 13.46 -22.13 -25.76
CA THR A 33 12.34 -22.16 -24.83
C THR A 33 11.07 -22.29 -25.65
N THR A 34 10.39 -23.43 -25.48
CA THR A 34 9.08 -23.64 -26.10
C THR A 34 8.10 -22.68 -25.45
N GLN A 35 7.31 -21.99 -26.24
CA GLN A 35 6.23 -21.12 -25.75
C GLN A 35 4.96 -21.93 -25.67
N ILE A 36 4.30 -21.95 -24.51
CA ILE A 36 2.99 -22.57 -24.35
C ILE A 36 2.03 -21.58 -23.71
N THR A 37 0.79 -21.55 -24.18
CA THR A 37 -0.25 -20.72 -23.54
C THR A 37 -0.70 -21.35 -22.23
N VAL A 38 -1.21 -20.55 -21.30
CA VAL A 38 -1.80 -21.08 -20.06
C VAL A 38 -2.94 -22.05 -20.37
N ARG A 39 -3.77 -21.75 -21.38
CA ARG A 39 -4.83 -22.66 -21.85
C ARG A 39 -4.28 -24.02 -22.26
N ASP A 40 -3.22 -24.05 -23.08
CA ASP A 40 -2.64 -25.31 -23.56
C ASP A 40 -1.91 -26.06 -22.42
N ALA A 41 -1.32 -25.33 -21.46
CA ALA A 41 -0.72 -25.90 -20.26
C ALA A 41 -1.77 -26.63 -19.38
N LEU A 42 -2.94 -26.03 -19.19
CA LEU A 42 -4.07 -26.65 -18.47
C LEU A 42 -4.64 -27.85 -19.23
N ASN A 43 -4.83 -27.71 -20.55
CA ASN A 43 -5.33 -28.78 -21.41
C ASN A 43 -4.42 -30.01 -21.35
N THR A 44 -3.10 -29.81 -21.53
CA THR A 44 -2.11 -30.89 -21.50
C THR A 44 -1.97 -31.52 -20.12
N ALA A 45 -2.06 -30.74 -19.03
CA ALA A 45 -2.12 -31.28 -17.68
C ALA A 45 -3.29 -32.26 -17.51
N MET A 46 -4.52 -31.85 -17.89
CA MET A 46 -5.69 -32.73 -17.79
C MET A 46 -5.56 -33.95 -18.71
N ASP A 47 -5.08 -33.75 -19.94
CA ASP A 47 -4.89 -34.83 -20.89
C ASP A 47 -3.96 -35.92 -20.34
N GLU A 48 -2.83 -35.52 -19.77
CA GLU A 48 -1.85 -36.45 -19.20
C GLU A 48 -2.37 -37.17 -17.96
N GLU A 49 -3.06 -36.48 -17.06
CA GLU A 49 -3.63 -37.14 -15.86
C GLU A 49 -4.80 -38.07 -16.21
N MET A 50 -5.62 -37.72 -17.21
CA MET A 50 -6.68 -38.59 -17.72
C MET A 50 -6.13 -39.84 -18.42
N ALA A 51 -5.00 -39.72 -19.14
CA ALA A 51 -4.29 -40.86 -19.71
C ALA A 51 -3.65 -41.75 -18.64
N ARG A 52 -3.16 -41.14 -17.56
CA ARG A 52 -2.47 -41.82 -16.46
C ARG A 52 -3.42 -42.63 -15.59
N ASP A 53 -4.61 -42.11 -15.34
CA ASP A 53 -5.55 -42.67 -14.38
C ASP A 53 -6.98 -42.74 -14.97
N GLU A 54 -7.49 -43.95 -15.11
CA GLU A 54 -8.82 -44.21 -15.69
C GLU A 54 -9.97 -43.67 -14.81
N THR A 55 -9.70 -43.39 -13.53
CA THR A 55 -10.68 -42.85 -12.57
C THR A 55 -10.86 -41.33 -12.69
N VAL A 56 -9.96 -40.63 -13.38
CA VAL A 56 -10.01 -39.17 -13.54
C VAL A 56 -11.00 -38.81 -14.64
N PHE A 57 -11.98 -37.94 -14.40
CA PHE A 57 -12.89 -37.50 -15.46
C PHE A 57 -13.26 -36.04 -15.26
N ILE A 58 -13.63 -35.36 -16.34
CA ILE A 58 -14.08 -33.97 -16.28
C ILE A 58 -15.58 -33.86 -16.49
N MET A 59 -16.21 -33.00 -15.70
CA MET A 59 -17.63 -32.65 -15.84
C MET A 59 -17.85 -31.16 -15.58
N GLY A 60 -18.80 -30.58 -16.30
CA GLY A 60 -19.18 -29.17 -16.19
C GLY A 60 -19.99 -28.74 -17.39
N GLU A 61 -20.38 -27.47 -17.42
CA GLU A 61 -21.09 -26.89 -18.54
C GLU A 61 -20.14 -26.71 -19.73
N GLU A 62 -20.58 -27.15 -20.91
CA GLU A 62 -19.87 -26.96 -22.19
C GLU A 62 -18.47 -27.62 -22.31
N VAL A 63 -18.06 -28.44 -21.35
CA VAL A 63 -16.73 -29.08 -21.33
C VAL A 63 -16.51 -30.10 -22.44
N ALA A 64 -17.57 -30.65 -23.03
CA ALA A 64 -17.49 -31.74 -24.00
C ALA A 64 -17.70 -31.26 -25.46
N GLU A 65 -18.95 -31.17 -25.93
CA GLU A 65 -19.24 -30.92 -27.36
C GLU A 65 -18.79 -29.51 -27.79
N TYR A 66 -18.92 -28.53 -26.90
CA TYR A 66 -18.46 -27.16 -27.12
C TYR A 66 -16.95 -26.96 -26.89
N GLN A 67 -16.26 -28.05 -26.50
CA GLN A 67 -14.81 -28.10 -26.30
C GLN A 67 -14.32 -27.17 -25.18
N GLY A 68 -15.19 -26.86 -24.21
CA GLY A 68 -14.97 -25.94 -23.10
C GLY A 68 -15.33 -24.50 -23.47
N ALA A 69 -15.99 -23.77 -22.57
CA ALA A 69 -16.36 -22.36 -22.76
C ALA A 69 -15.16 -21.53 -23.23
N TYR A 70 -14.04 -21.67 -22.52
CA TYR A 70 -12.75 -21.01 -22.82
C TYR A 70 -11.76 -21.90 -23.57
N LYS A 71 -12.21 -23.01 -24.15
CA LYS A 71 -11.42 -23.95 -24.96
C LYS A 71 -10.30 -24.70 -24.23
N ILE A 72 -10.40 -24.80 -22.90
CA ILE A 72 -9.42 -25.48 -22.05
C ILE A 72 -9.54 -27.02 -22.16
N THR A 73 -10.73 -27.55 -22.43
CA THR A 73 -11.00 -29.00 -22.58
C THR A 73 -11.01 -29.45 -24.04
N ARG A 74 -10.51 -28.62 -24.95
CA ARG A 74 -10.46 -28.89 -26.39
C ARG A 74 -9.82 -30.24 -26.70
N GLY A 75 -10.46 -31.04 -27.54
CA GLY A 75 -9.97 -32.35 -27.99
C GLY A 75 -10.17 -33.51 -27.01
N LEU A 76 -10.52 -33.25 -25.74
CA LEU A 76 -10.60 -34.30 -24.72
C LEU A 76 -11.77 -35.27 -24.99
N LEU A 77 -12.94 -34.76 -25.43
CA LEU A 77 -14.09 -35.61 -25.75
C LEU A 77 -13.76 -36.59 -26.88
N GLN A 78 -13.10 -36.11 -27.93
CA GLN A 78 -12.72 -36.93 -29.08
C GLN A 78 -11.71 -38.03 -28.67
N LYS A 79 -10.85 -37.74 -27.69
CA LYS A 79 -9.83 -38.66 -27.19
C LYS A 79 -10.37 -39.69 -26.19
N TYR A 80 -11.19 -39.27 -25.23
CA TYR A 80 -11.61 -40.11 -24.09
C TYR A 80 -13.07 -40.53 -24.09
N GLY A 81 -13.90 -39.93 -24.96
CA GLY A 81 -15.31 -40.21 -25.10
C GLY A 81 -16.21 -39.70 -23.96
N PRO A 82 -17.54 -39.82 -24.13
CA PRO A 82 -18.54 -39.17 -23.26
C PRO A 82 -18.65 -39.77 -21.86
N LYS A 83 -17.93 -40.86 -21.56
CA LYS A 83 -17.84 -41.39 -20.19
C LYS A 83 -16.87 -40.59 -19.32
N ARG A 84 -15.86 -39.97 -19.93
CA ARG A 84 -14.73 -39.32 -19.25
C ARG A 84 -14.75 -37.79 -19.42
N VAL A 85 -15.52 -37.27 -20.37
CA VAL A 85 -15.76 -35.84 -20.59
C VAL A 85 -17.26 -35.62 -20.67
N ARG A 86 -17.86 -34.98 -19.67
CA ARG A 86 -19.31 -34.95 -19.46
C ARG A 86 -19.87 -33.52 -19.40
N ASP A 87 -20.64 -33.15 -20.41
CA ASP A 87 -21.49 -31.95 -20.33
C ASP A 87 -22.57 -32.13 -19.26
N THR A 88 -22.83 -31.06 -18.52
CA THR A 88 -23.86 -30.98 -17.49
C THR A 88 -24.93 -29.96 -17.88
N PRO A 89 -26.17 -30.06 -17.33
CA PRO A 89 -27.07 -28.91 -17.27
C PRO A 89 -26.46 -27.77 -16.46
N ILE A 90 -27.05 -26.58 -16.58
CA ILE A 90 -26.70 -25.38 -15.79
C ILE A 90 -27.32 -25.53 -14.39
N THR A 91 -26.71 -26.38 -13.57
CA THR A 91 -27.15 -26.74 -12.21
C THR A 91 -25.95 -27.00 -11.31
N GLU A 92 -25.18 -25.95 -11.05
CA GLU A 92 -23.90 -25.92 -10.34
C GLU A 92 -23.92 -26.74 -9.07
N ALA A 93 -24.91 -26.52 -8.19
CA ALA A 93 -25.06 -27.30 -6.96
C ALA A 93 -25.23 -28.81 -7.22
N GLY A 94 -26.02 -29.16 -8.23
CA GLY A 94 -26.35 -30.53 -8.57
C GLY A 94 -25.15 -31.29 -9.11
N PHE A 95 -24.48 -30.75 -10.14
CA PHE A 95 -23.34 -31.43 -10.74
C PHE A 95 -22.12 -31.45 -9.81
N THR A 96 -21.96 -30.44 -8.96
CA THR A 96 -20.89 -30.42 -7.94
C THR A 96 -21.12 -31.51 -6.89
N GLY A 97 -22.35 -31.67 -6.41
CA GLY A 97 -22.71 -32.76 -5.49
C GLY A 97 -22.51 -34.15 -6.11
N ILE A 98 -22.81 -34.32 -7.40
CA ILE A 98 -22.52 -35.55 -8.14
C ILE A 98 -21.01 -35.80 -8.22
N GLY A 99 -20.20 -34.77 -8.51
CA GLY A 99 -18.75 -34.86 -8.49
C GLY A 99 -18.21 -35.30 -7.13
N VAL A 100 -18.64 -34.64 -6.05
CA VAL A 100 -18.25 -35.02 -4.68
C VAL A 100 -18.66 -36.45 -4.34
N GLY A 101 -19.89 -36.86 -4.69
CA GLY A 101 -20.36 -38.23 -4.50
C GLY A 101 -19.55 -39.26 -5.29
N ALA A 102 -19.15 -38.93 -6.52
CA ALA A 102 -18.27 -39.76 -7.33
C ALA A 102 -16.87 -39.89 -6.71
N ALA A 103 -16.35 -38.81 -6.10
CA ALA A 103 -15.09 -38.83 -5.37
C ALA A 103 -15.14 -39.79 -4.16
N PHE A 104 -16.23 -39.77 -3.40
CA PHE A 104 -16.46 -40.73 -2.31
C PHE A 104 -16.56 -42.17 -2.79
N ALA A 105 -17.06 -42.39 -4.01
CA ALA A 105 -17.12 -43.70 -4.64
C ALA A 105 -15.78 -44.17 -5.25
N GLY A 106 -14.70 -43.40 -5.07
CA GLY A 106 -13.34 -43.77 -5.51
C GLY A 106 -12.95 -43.25 -6.89
N LEU A 107 -13.74 -42.36 -7.49
CA LEU A 107 -13.34 -41.66 -8.73
C LEU A 107 -12.57 -40.36 -8.41
N ARG A 108 -11.99 -39.73 -9.44
CA ARG A 108 -11.21 -38.48 -9.31
C ARG A 108 -11.78 -37.38 -10.20
N PRO A 109 -12.94 -36.80 -9.86
CA PRO A 109 -13.58 -35.81 -10.70
C PRO A 109 -12.80 -34.49 -10.76
N ILE A 110 -12.77 -33.92 -11.96
CA ILE A 110 -12.45 -32.53 -12.24
C ILE A 110 -13.79 -31.85 -12.53
N VAL A 111 -14.25 -31.04 -11.59
CA VAL A 111 -15.51 -30.29 -11.70
C VAL A 111 -15.17 -28.88 -12.17
N GLU A 112 -15.65 -28.52 -13.37
CA GLU A 112 -15.45 -27.21 -13.97
C GLU A 112 -16.65 -26.31 -13.70
N PHE A 113 -16.40 -25.15 -13.08
CA PHE A 113 -17.31 -24.01 -13.13
C PHE A 113 -16.89 -23.11 -14.29
N MET A 114 -17.85 -22.63 -15.08
CA MET A 114 -17.56 -21.69 -16.17
C MET A 114 -16.82 -20.47 -15.64
N THR A 115 -17.32 -19.89 -14.54
CA THR A 115 -16.57 -18.95 -13.70
C THR A 115 -16.82 -19.25 -12.22
N PHE A 116 -15.88 -18.89 -11.35
CA PHE A 116 -16.05 -19.07 -9.90
C PHE A 116 -17.18 -18.22 -9.31
N ASN A 117 -17.68 -17.19 -10.02
CA ASN A 117 -18.91 -16.49 -9.61
C ASN A 117 -20.08 -17.48 -9.44
N PHE A 118 -20.16 -18.47 -10.34
CA PHE A 118 -21.23 -19.47 -10.33
C PHE A 118 -21.01 -20.56 -9.28
N SER A 119 -19.77 -20.75 -8.83
CA SER A 119 -19.46 -21.65 -7.71
C SER A 119 -20.17 -21.27 -6.42
N MET A 120 -20.62 -20.01 -6.27
CA MET A 120 -21.46 -19.58 -5.13
C MET A 120 -22.73 -20.42 -5.00
N GLN A 121 -23.34 -20.86 -6.11
CA GLN A 121 -24.51 -21.74 -6.05
C GLN A 121 -24.17 -23.13 -5.45
N ALA A 122 -22.91 -23.57 -5.60
CA ALA A 122 -22.43 -24.88 -5.22
C ALA A 122 -21.52 -24.88 -3.98
N ILE A 123 -21.32 -23.74 -3.33
CA ILE A 123 -20.33 -23.58 -2.26
C ILE A 123 -20.60 -24.51 -1.07
N ASP A 124 -21.86 -24.85 -0.80
CA ASP A 124 -22.24 -25.84 0.22
C ASP A 124 -21.63 -27.22 -0.07
N GLN A 125 -21.64 -27.66 -1.33
CA GLN A 125 -21.03 -28.94 -1.72
C GLN A 125 -19.50 -28.90 -1.59
N ILE A 126 -18.88 -27.78 -1.95
CA ILE A 126 -17.43 -27.61 -1.84
C ILE A 126 -17.00 -27.60 -0.37
N VAL A 127 -17.72 -26.88 0.49
CA VAL A 127 -17.34 -26.65 1.89
C VAL A 127 -17.83 -27.77 2.81
N ASN A 128 -19.13 -28.03 2.83
CA ASN A 128 -19.72 -28.95 3.81
C ASN A 128 -19.61 -30.40 3.36
N SER A 129 -19.85 -30.68 2.08
CA SER A 129 -19.75 -32.05 1.56
C SER A 129 -18.31 -32.47 1.30
N ALA A 130 -17.47 -31.64 0.67
CA ALA A 130 -16.09 -32.05 0.34
C ALA A 130 -15.08 -31.74 1.46
N ALA A 131 -14.81 -30.46 1.73
CA ALA A 131 -13.69 -30.03 2.57
C ALA A 131 -13.67 -30.66 3.97
N LYS A 132 -14.83 -30.74 4.62
CA LYS A 132 -14.93 -31.17 6.03
C LYS A 132 -15.00 -32.69 6.20
N HIS A 133 -15.21 -33.45 5.12
CA HIS A 133 -15.65 -34.84 5.24
C HIS A 133 -14.55 -35.79 5.73
N LEU A 134 -13.31 -35.59 5.32
CA LEU A 134 -12.19 -36.38 5.84
C LEU A 134 -12.07 -36.25 7.36
N TYR A 135 -12.26 -35.04 7.88
CA TYR A 135 -12.25 -34.77 9.31
C TYR A 135 -13.47 -35.39 10.02
N MET A 136 -14.68 -35.15 9.51
CA MET A 136 -15.92 -35.68 10.11
C MET A 136 -15.99 -37.21 10.10
N SER A 137 -15.39 -37.85 9.10
CA SER A 137 -15.30 -39.32 9.00
C SER A 137 -14.11 -39.90 9.77
N ALA A 138 -13.36 -39.09 10.53
CA ALA A 138 -12.16 -39.51 11.25
C ALA A 138 -11.12 -40.22 10.35
N GLY A 139 -10.90 -39.69 9.15
CA GLY A 139 -9.93 -40.20 8.18
C GLY A 139 -10.42 -41.37 7.33
N GLN A 140 -11.69 -41.77 7.42
CA GLN A 140 -12.21 -42.94 6.70
C GLN A 140 -12.59 -42.63 5.24
N VAL A 141 -12.99 -41.39 4.94
CA VAL A 141 -13.48 -41.01 3.61
C VAL A 141 -12.72 -39.78 3.11
N THR A 142 -11.86 -39.99 2.11
CA THR A 142 -11.19 -38.93 1.34
C THR A 142 -12.11 -38.36 0.26
N CYS A 143 -11.83 -37.16 -0.22
CA CYS A 143 -12.58 -36.53 -1.31
C CYS A 143 -11.63 -36.01 -2.40
N PRO A 144 -11.10 -36.90 -3.26
CA PRO A 144 -10.16 -36.52 -4.32
C PRO A 144 -10.89 -35.84 -5.48
N VAL A 145 -11.23 -34.55 -5.32
CA VAL A 145 -11.94 -33.74 -6.32
C VAL A 145 -11.19 -32.43 -6.56
N VAL A 146 -11.12 -32.02 -7.83
CA VAL A 146 -10.62 -30.70 -8.22
C VAL A 146 -11.79 -29.84 -8.69
N PHE A 147 -11.99 -28.69 -8.06
CA PHE A 147 -12.90 -27.64 -8.54
C PHE A 147 -12.07 -26.60 -9.29
N ARG A 148 -12.31 -26.40 -10.58
CA ARG A 148 -11.54 -25.47 -11.41
C ARG A 148 -12.43 -24.54 -12.22
N GLY A 149 -11.86 -23.43 -12.71
CA GLY A 149 -12.55 -22.43 -13.52
C GLY A 149 -11.90 -21.05 -13.46
N ALA A 150 -12.41 -20.12 -14.26
CA ALA A 150 -11.94 -18.74 -14.26
C ALA A 150 -12.35 -18.01 -12.97
N ASN A 151 -11.44 -17.26 -12.36
CA ASN A 151 -11.64 -16.49 -11.13
C ASN A 151 -11.11 -15.05 -11.29
N GLY A 152 -11.77 -14.09 -10.63
CA GLY A 152 -11.37 -12.68 -10.64
C GLY A 152 -11.93 -11.92 -11.83
N ALA A 153 -11.36 -10.75 -12.11
CA ALA A 153 -11.88 -9.84 -13.12
C ALA A 153 -11.45 -10.23 -14.54
N ALA A 154 -12.42 -10.18 -15.45
CA ALA A 154 -12.22 -10.23 -16.90
C ALA A 154 -12.45 -8.83 -17.51
N ALA A 155 -12.67 -8.73 -18.82
CA ALA A 155 -12.85 -7.45 -19.51
C ALA A 155 -14.33 -7.21 -19.85
N GLY A 156 -14.94 -6.17 -19.27
CA GLY A 156 -16.29 -5.72 -19.60
C GLY A 156 -17.41 -6.64 -19.14
N VAL A 157 -17.17 -7.52 -18.17
CA VAL A 157 -18.15 -8.53 -17.70
C VAL A 157 -18.98 -8.07 -16.49
N ALA A 158 -18.69 -6.86 -15.97
CA ALA A 158 -19.40 -6.20 -14.90
C ALA A 158 -19.47 -7.00 -13.58
N ALA A 159 -20.35 -6.57 -12.67
CA ALA A 159 -20.32 -6.93 -11.25
C ALA A 159 -20.42 -8.44 -10.94
N GLN A 160 -21.35 -9.15 -11.58
CA GLN A 160 -21.67 -10.55 -11.24
C GLN A 160 -20.73 -11.59 -11.86
N HIS A 161 -19.75 -11.15 -12.67
CA HIS A 161 -18.82 -12.02 -13.38
C HIS A 161 -17.35 -11.72 -13.08
N SER A 162 -17.07 -10.82 -12.13
CA SER A 162 -15.71 -10.30 -11.88
C SER A 162 -15.16 -10.58 -10.49
N GLN A 163 -15.85 -11.37 -9.67
CA GLN A 163 -15.45 -11.56 -8.26
C GLN A 163 -14.27 -12.52 -8.14
N CYS A 164 -13.31 -12.15 -7.28
CA CYS A 164 -12.22 -13.03 -6.85
C CYS A 164 -12.63 -13.77 -5.57
N PHE A 165 -12.58 -15.10 -5.59
CA PHE A 165 -12.96 -15.99 -4.47
C PHE A 165 -11.76 -16.55 -3.70
N ALA A 166 -10.57 -16.01 -3.96
CA ALA A 166 -9.32 -16.41 -3.31
C ALA A 166 -9.43 -16.46 -1.79
N ALA A 167 -9.81 -15.35 -1.16
CA ALA A 167 -9.95 -15.26 0.30
C ALA A 167 -11.05 -16.17 0.85
N TRP A 168 -12.19 -16.26 0.16
CA TRP A 168 -13.32 -17.09 0.57
C TRP A 168 -12.91 -18.55 0.72
N TYR A 169 -12.37 -19.15 -0.35
CA TYR A 169 -11.97 -20.54 -0.30
C TYR A 169 -10.74 -20.77 0.59
N ALA A 170 -9.79 -19.83 0.62
CA ALA A 170 -8.61 -19.95 1.48
C ALA A 170 -8.94 -19.92 2.98
N SER A 171 -10.09 -19.35 3.37
CA SER A 171 -10.55 -19.36 4.76
C SER A 171 -11.00 -20.73 5.27
N VAL A 172 -11.34 -21.67 4.38
CA VAL A 172 -12.03 -22.94 4.75
C VAL A 172 -11.04 -24.06 5.07
N PRO A 173 -10.99 -24.59 6.31
CA PRO A 173 -10.20 -25.78 6.64
C PRO A 173 -10.64 -27.02 5.86
N GLY A 174 -9.67 -27.85 5.47
CA GLY A 174 -9.91 -29.06 4.67
C GLY A 174 -9.83 -28.85 3.15
N LEU A 175 -9.85 -27.60 2.68
CA LEU A 175 -9.50 -27.28 1.29
C LEU A 175 -7.99 -27.07 1.11
N LYS A 176 -7.52 -27.31 -0.12
CA LYS A 176 -6.32 -26.69 -0.68
C LYS A 176 -6.75 -25.70 -1.76
N VAL A 177 -6.13 -24.54 -1.83
CA VAL A 177 -6.53 -23.47 -2.76
C VAL A 177 -5.32 -22.96 -3.53
N LEU A 178 -5.35 -23.11 -4.85
CA LEU A 178 -4.27 -22.80 -5.77
C LEU A 178 -4.69 -21.67 -6.72
N ALA A 179 -3.76 -20.79 -7.07
CA ALA A 179 -3.97 -19.67 -7.99
C ALA A 179 -2.73 -19.48 -8.90
N PRO A 180 -2.66 -20.19 -10.05
CA PRO A 180 -1.51 -20.14 -10.94
C PRO A 180 -1.36 -18.78 -11.65
N TYR A 181 -0.12 -18.38 -11.94
CA TYR A 181 0.17 -17.21 -12.78
C TYR A 181 0.58 -17.61 -14.21
N ASP A 182 1.66 -18.36 -14.36
CA ASP A 182 2.23 -18.69 -15.68
C ASP A 182 1.89 -20.11 -16.13
N SER A 183 2.36 -20.49 -17.32
CA SER A 183 2.12 -21.83 -17.87
C SER A 183 2.83 -22.96 -17.10
N GLU A 184 3.94 -22.68 -16.41
CA GLU A 184 4.61 -23.65 -15.54
C GLU A 184 3.74 -23.95 -14.31
N ASP A 185 3.24 -22.90 -13.67
CA ASP A 185 2.31 -22.98 -12.54
C ASP A 185 1.06 -23.74 -12.94
N ALA A 186 0.40 -23.31 -14.02
CA ALA A 186 -0.87 -23.87 -14.46
C ALA A 186 -0.77 -25.38 -14.72
N ARG A 187 0.27 -25.81 -15.44
CA ARG A 187 0.46 -27.23 -15.72
C ARG A 187 0.85 -28.02 -14.46
N GLY A 188 1.88 -27.57 -13.75
CA GLY A 188 2.45 -28.31 -12.64
C GLY A 188 1.51 -28.41 -11.44
N LEU A 189 0.80 -27.33 -11.11
CA LEU A 189 -0.15 -27.29 -10.00
C LEU A 189 -1.43 -28.05 -10.32
N LEU A 190 -1.94 -28.01 -11.56
CA LEU A 190 -3.15 -28.76 -11.91
C LEU A 190 -2.90 -30.28 -11.84
N LYS A 191 -1.73 -30.74 -12.32
CA LYS A 191 -1.32 -32.14 -12.17
C LYS A 191 -1.19 -32.53 -10.71
N ALA A 192 -0.57 -31.68 -9.88
CA ALA A 192 -0.50 -31.91 -8.44
C ALA A 192 -1.90 -31.97 -7.79
N ALA A 193 -2.81 -31.07 -8.17
CA ALA A 193 -4.18 -31.04 -7.68
C ALA A 193 -4.96 -32.31 -8.04
N ILE A 194 -4.88 -32.77 -9.29
CA ILE A 194 -5.57 -33.99 -9.75
C ILE A 194 -5.03 -35.23 -9.04
N ARG A 195 -3.77 -35.23 -8.60
CA ARG A 195 -3.12 -36.34 -7.84
C ARG A 195 -3.39 -36.28 -6.34
N ASP A 196 -3.91 -35.17 -5.82
CA ASP A 196 -4.11 -34.95 -4.39
C ASP A 196 -5.34 -35.73 -3.87
N PRO A 197 -5.27 -36.40 -2.70
CA PRO A 197 -6.41 -37.15 -2.16
C PRO A 197 -7.52 -36.25 -1.55
N ASP A 198 -7.25 -34.97 -1.35
CA ASP A 198 -8.13 -34.00 -0.70
C ASP A 198 -8.77 -33.05 -1.73
N PRO A 199 -9.85 -32.33 -1.36
CA PRO A 199 -10.49 -31.40 -2.27
C PRO A 199 -9.61 -30.18 -2.55
N VAL A 200 -9.40 -29.90 -3.83
CA VAL A 200 -8.57 -28.76 -4.29
C VAL A 200 -9.43 -27.78 -5.08
N VAL A 201 -9.36 -26.51 -4.72
CA VAL A 201 -9.91 -25.39 -5.49
C VAL A 201 -8.78 -24.78 -6.32
N PHE A 202 -8.98 -24.70 -7.63
CA PHE A 202 -8.00 -24.26 -8.62
C PHE A 202 -8.50 -23.00 -9.33
N LEU A 203 -8.07 -21.84 -8.85
CA LEU A 203 -8.54 -20.52 -9.25
C LEU A 203 -7.72 -19.99 -10.44
N GLU A 204 -8.21 -20.22 -11.65
CA GLU A 204 -7.56 -19.77 -12.87
C GLU A 204 -7.90 -18.30 -13.18
N ASN A 205 -7.35 -17.74 -14.25
CA ASN A 205 -7.65 -16.36 -14.64
C ASN A 205 -7.93 -16.28 -16.14
N GLU A 206 -9.08 -15.69 -16.51
CA GLU A 206 -9.53 -15.63 -17.91
C GLU A 206 -8.53 -14.89 -18.81
N ILE A 207 -8.00 -13.76 -18.33
CA ILE A 207 -7.08 -12.91 -19.09
C ILE A 207 -5.79 -13.67 -19.41
N LEU A 208 -5.32 -14.53 -18.52
CA LEU A 208 -4.08 -15.29 -18.70
C LEU A 208 -4.20 -16.45 -19.69
N TYR A 209 -5.40 -16.95 -20.00
CA TYR A 209 -5.55 -18.16 -20.83
C TYR A 209 -4.87 -18.05 -22.20
N GLY A 210 -4.93 -16.87 -22.83
CA GLY A 210 -4.32 -16.62 -24.14
C GLY A 210 -2.84 -16.31 -24.09
N GLU A 211 -2.28 -16.04 -22.90
CA GLU A 211 -0.92 -15.54 -22.75
C GLU A 211 0.10 -16.67 -22.93
N PRO A 212 1.08 -16.52 -23.85
CA PRO A 212 2.17 -17.46 -24.01
C PRO A 212 3.29 -17.18 -23.00
N PHE A 213 3.80 -18.23 -22.36
CA PHE A 213 4.95 -18.16 -21.48
C PHE A 213 6.08 -19.09 -21.97
N PRO A 214 7.35 -18.67 -21.86
CA PRO A 214 8.48 -19.55 -22.09
C PRO A 214 8.51 -20.62 -21.01
N VAL A 215 8.62 -21.88 -21.41
CA VAL A 215 8.80 -23.01 -20.49
C VAL A 215 10.08 -23.79 -20.79
N SER A 216 10.64 -24.38 -19.74
CA SER A 216 11.79 -25.28 -19.87
C SER A 216 11.36 -26.66 -20.38
N GLU A 217 12.32 -27.45 -20.90
CA GLU A 217 12.05 -28.84 -21.30
C GLU A 217 11.55 -29.69 -20.13
N ALA A 218 11.96 -29.40 -18.89
CA ALA A 218 11.50 -30.13 -17.71
C ALA A 218 10.00 -29.94 -17.44
N VAL A 219 9.45 -28.76 -17.74
CA VAL A 219 8.00 -28.50 -17.65
C VAL A 219 7.23 -29.33 -18.67
N LEU A 220 7.88 -29.74 -19.77
CA LEU A 220 7.26 -30.56 -20.81
C LEU A 220 7.10 -32.03 -20.43
N ASP A 221 7.76 -32.47 -19.36
CA ASP A 221 7.67 -33.84 -18.87
C ASP A 221 6.27 -34.16 -18.30
N LYS A 222 5.73 -35.33 -18.65
CA LYS A 222 4.42 -35.80 -18.22
C LYS A 222 4.31 -36.04 -16.71
N ASP A 223 5.42 -36.17 -16.01
CA ASP A 223 5.48 -36.36 -14.57
C ASP A 223 5.81 -35.06 -13.81
N PHE A 224 6.03 -33.95 -14.55
CA PHE A 224 6.24 -32.62 -13.99
C PHE A 224 5.08 -32.22 -13.07
N THR A 225 5.42 -31.83 -11.85
CA THR A 225 4.48 -31.29 -10.86
C THR A 225 5.16 -30.16 -10.09
N VAL A 226 4.35 -29.23 -9.59
CA VAL A 226 4.80 -28.19 -8.66
C VAL A 226 4.24 -28.53 -7.27
N PRO A 227 5.05 -28.48 -6.21
CA PRO A 227 4.57 -28.77 -4.87
C PRO A 227 3.52 -27.75 -4.41
N ILE A 228 2.36 -28.26 -3.97
CA ILE A 228 1.34 -27.45 -3.30
C ILE A 228 1.91 -26.92 -1.98
N GLY A 229 1.60 -25.66 -1.65
CA GLY A 229 2.09 -24.99 -0.45
C GLY A 229 3.50 -24.41 -0.58
N LYS A 230 3.98 -24.20 -1.82
CA LYS A 230 5.27 -23.58 -2.10
C LYS A 230 5.16 -22.40 -3.04
N ALA A 231 5.57 -21.25 -2.55
CA ALA A 231 5.72 -20.04 -3.36
C ALA A 231 6.97 -20.11 -4.23
N LYS A 232 7.04 -19.25 -5.24
CA LYS A 232 8.21 -19.08 -6.12
C LYS A 232 8.66 -17.63 -6.08
N VAL A 233 9.94 -17.41 -5.78
CA VAL A 233 10.57 -16.11 -6.01
C VAL A 233 10.79 -15.97 -7.52
N MET A 234 10.00 -15.11 -8.15
CA MET A 234 10.03 -14.87 -9.60
C MET A 234 11.18 -13.95 -10.00
N ARG A 235 11.53 -13.02 -9.11
CA ARG A 235 12.63 -12.06 -9.26
C ARG A 235 13.26 -11.84 -7.89
N ALA A 236 14.58 -11.96 -7.80
CA ALA A 236 15.30 -11.63 -6.58
C ALA A 236 15.45 -10.11 -6.43
N GLY A 237 15.40 -9.62 -5.19
CA GLY A 237 15.65 -8.22 -4.84
C GLY A 237 16.11 -8.07 -3.38
N SER A 238 16.40 -6.83 -2.97
CA SER A 238 16.95 -6.48 -1.65
C SER A 238 16.21 -5.37 -0.92
N ASP A 239 15.33 -4.61 -1.58
CA ASP A 239 14.85 -3.35 -1.00
C ASP A 239 13.36 -3.38 -0.62
N VAL A 240 12.56 -4.20 -1.32
CA VAL A 240 11.15 -4.40 -1.01
C VAL A 240 10.67 -5.77 -1.50
N THR A 241 9.82 -6.44 -0.73
CA THR A 241 9.13 -7.67 -1.13
C THR A 241 7.75 -7.39 -1.68
N LEU A 242 7.47 -7.80 -2.91
CA LEU A 242 6.17 -7.77 -3.55
C LEU A 242 5.57 -9.19 -3.55
N VAL A 243 4.47 -9.41 -2.83
CA VAL A 243 3.79 -10.72 -2.74
C VAL A 243 2.48 -10.69 -3.52
N ALA A 244 2.34 -11.59 -4.50
CA ALA A 244 1.17 -11.63 -5.37
C ALA A 244 0.77 -13.06 -5.78
N PHE A 245 -0.39 -13.19 -6.40
CA PHE A 245 -0.89 -14.42 -7.02
C PHE A 245 -1.68 -14.12 -8.30
N GLY A 246 -1.91 -15.14 -9.12
CA GLY A 246 -2.63 -14.98 -10.38
C GLY A 246 -2.00 -13.90 -11.28
N LYS A 247 -2.84 -13.14 -12.01
CA LYS A 247 -2.34 -12.15 -12.97
C LYS A 247 -1.55 -11.01 -12.34
N MET A 248 -1.74 -10.73 -11.04
CA MET A 248 -1.04 -9.65 -10.33
C MET A 248 0.47 -9.89 -10.22
N VAL A 249 0.92 -11.14 -10.29
CA VAL A 249 2.37 -11.45 -10.35
C VAL A 249 3.02 -10.77 -11.57
N GLY A 250 2.35 -10.77 -12.72
CA GLY A 250 2.84 -10.11 -13.93
C GLY A 250 2.93 -8.59 -13.78
N TYR A 251 2.00 -7.97 -13.04
CA TYR A 251 2.06 -6.55 -12.72
C TYR A 251 3.21 -6.24 -11.75
N CYS A 252 3.44 -7.08 -10.74
CA CYS A 252 4.59 -6.93 -9.84
C CYS A 252 5.93 -7.07 -10.58
N LEU A 253 6.04 -7.97 -11.56
CA LEU A 253 7.24 -8.09 -12.39
C LEU A 253 7.51 -6.82 -13.20
N LYS A 254 6.49 -6.26 -13.85
CA LYS A 254 6.60 -4.97 -14.55
C LYS A 254 6.95 -3.82 -13.61
N ALA A 255 6.31 -3.76 -12.45
CA ALA A 255 6.63 -2.76 -11.43
C ALA A 255 8.09 -2.89 -10.96
N ALA A 256 8.58 -4.11 -10.75
CA ALA A 256 9.97 -4.33 -10.37
C ALA A 256 10.98 -3.90 -11.46
N GLU A 257 10.64 -4.03 -12.74
CA GLU A 257 11.46 -3.49 -13.84
C GLU A 257 11.51 -1.96 -13.82
N LEU A 258 10.38 -1.30 -13.55
CA LEU A 258 10.31 0.15 -13.43
C LEU A 258 11.10 0.64 -12.20
N LEU A 259 10.95 -0.02 -11.05
CA LEU A 259 11.66 0.29 -9.82
C LEU A 259 13.18 0.15 -9.95
N GLU A 260 13.65 -0.87 -10.68
CA GLU A 260 15.08 -1.08 -10.91
C GLU A 260 15.71 0.08 -11.68
N ALA A 261 14.98 0.68 -12.63
CA ALA A 261 15.45 1.87 -13.36
C ALA A 261 15.67 3.09 -12.46
N GLU A 262 15.19 3.02 -11.22
CA GLU A 262 15.23 4.06 -10.21
C GLU A 262 16.14 3.71 -9.03
N GLY A 263 16.84 2.57 -9.14
CA GLY A 263 17.74 2.07 -8.11
C GLY A 263 17.06 1.32 -6.98
N VAL A 264 15.79 0.90 -7.14
CA VAL A 264 15.05 0.08 -6.16
C VAL A 264 14.94 -1.36 -6.65
N SER A 265 15.57 -2.28 -5.91
CA SER A 265 15.61 -3.70 -6.22
C SER A 265 14.47 -4.47 -5.53
N ALA A 266 13.35 -4.62 -6.23
CA ALA A 266 12.17 -5.34 -5.71
C ALA A 266 12.27 -6.88 -5.88
N GLU A 267 12.05 -7.63 -4.80
CA GLU A 267 11.84 -9.08 -4.84
C GLU A 267 10.37 -9.38 -5.14
N VAL A 268 10.08 -10.25 -6.12
CA VAL A 268 8.71 -10.64 -6.48
C VAL A 268 8.45 -12.08 -6.09
N VAL A 269 7.49 -12.29 -5.19
CA VAL A 269 7.06 -13.60 -4.68
C VAL A 269 5.69 -13.95 -5.26
N ASN A 270 5.65 -15.01 -6.08
CA ASN A 270 4.41 -15.63 -6.55
C ASN A 270 3.97 -16.70 -5.55
N LEU A 271 2.82 -16.51 -4.92
CA LEU A 271 2.33 -17.43 -3.88
C LEU A 271 2.08 -18.84 -4.41
N ARG A 272 1.55 -18.99 -5.63
CA ARG A 272 1.03 -20.23 -6.23
C ARG A 272 -0.12 -20.90 -5.46
N THR A 273 0.09 -21.13 -4.17
CA THR A 273 -0.86 -21.73 -3.22
C THR A 273 -1.29 -20.68 -2.20
N LEU A 274 -2.61 -20.48 -2.08
CA LEU A 274 -3.24 -19.61 -1.08
C LEU A 274 -3.57 -20.38 0.20
N LYS A 275 -3.87 -21.68 0.09
CA LYS A 275 -4.05 -22.56 1.25
C LYS A 275 -3.46 -23.95 0.98
N PRO A 276 -2.51 -24.43 1.79
CA PRO A 276 -1.79 -23.70 2.84
C PRO A 276 -0.83 -22.65 2.24
N ILE A 277 -0.84 -21.43 2.77
CA ILE A 277 0.07 -20.36 2.33
C ILE A 277 1.52 -20.65 2.77
N ASP A 278 2.50 -20.37 1.91
CA ASP A 278 3.92 -20.58 2.20
C ASP A 278 4.51 -19.44 3.04
N ARG A 279 4.12 -19.39 4.33
CA ARG A 279 4.57 -18.37 5.30
C ARG A 279 6.10 -18.21 5.31
N ASN A 280 6.82 -19.32 5.20
CA ASN A 280 8.29 -19.34 5.28
C ASN A 280 8.95 -18.53 4.16
N THR A 281 8.47 -18.67 2.92
CA THR A 281 9.05 -17.92 1.78
C THR A 281 8.75 -16.44 1.91
N ILE A 282 7.54 -16.07 2.35
CA ILE A 282 7.18 -14.67 2.63
C ILE A 282 8.11 -14.10 3.70
N ALA A 283 8.17 -14.73 4.87
CA ALA A 283 8.99 -14.27 5.98
C ALA A 283 10.48 -14.18 5.63
N ALA A 284 11.03 -15.16 4.90
CA ALA A 284 12.43 -15.13 4.46
C ALA A 284 12.71 -13.96 3.51
N SER A 285 11.74 -13.60 2.65
CA SER A 285 11.85 -12.45 1.77
C SER A 285 11.80 -11.14 2.57
N VAL A 286 10.84 -10.99 3.48
CA VAL A 286 10.67 -9.79 4.32
C VAL A 286 11.89 -9.55 5.21
N ARG A 287 12.46 -10.57 5.85
CA ARG A 287 13.69 -10.42 6.67
C ARG A 287 14.90 -9.94 5.88
N LYS A 288 14.89 -10.10 4.56
CA LYS A 288 15.97 -9.65 3.69
C LYS A 288 15.73 -8.22 3.20
N THR A 289 14.48 -7.85 2.94
CA THR A 289 14.12 -6.57 2.29
C THR A 289 13.62 -5.52 3.29
N HIS A 290 13.26 -5.94 4.50
CA HIS A 290 12.73 -5.13 5.58
C HIS A 290 11.41 -4.39 5.25
N ARG A 291 10.79 -4.64 4.09
CA ARG A 291 9.58 -3.97 3.58
C ARG A 291 8.74 -4.94 2.76
N VAL A 292 7.42 -4.85 2.87
CA VAL A 292 6.50 -5.75 2.15
C VAL A 292 5.27 -5.04 1.62
N VAL A 293 4.88 -5.39 0.39
CA VAL A 293 3.63 -4.98 -0.24
C VAL A 293 2.93 -6.21 -0.78
N SER A 294 1.67 -6.41 -0.41
CA SER A 294 0.82 -7.43 -1.03
C SER A 294 0.03 -6.85 -2.19
N VAL A 295 -0.14 -7.62 -3.27
CA VAL A 295 -0.84 -7.19 -4.48
C VAL A 295 -1.85 -8.25 -4.91
N GLU A 296 -3.13 -7.89 -4.91
CA GLU A 296 -4.24 -8.75 -5.34
C GLU A 296 -5.30 -7.99 -6.14
N GLU A 297 -6.08 -8.67 -6.99
CA GLU A 297 -7.21 -8.05 -7.68
C GLU A 297 -8.53 -8.15 -6.92
N GLY A 298 -8.54 -8.88 -5.80
CA GLY A 298 -9.71 -9.07 -4.94
C GLY A 298 -10.06 -7.81 -4.16
N TRP A 299 -11.22 -7.85 -3.50
CA TRP A 299 -11.65 -6.78 -2.59
C TRP A 299 -10.72 -6.66 -1.37
N PRO A 300 -10.56 -5.45 -0.80
CA PRO A 300 -9.60 -5.21 0.26
C PRO A 300 -9.97 -5.84 1.59
N GLN A 301 -11.23 -5.73 1.99
CA GLN A 301 -11.66 -6.20 3.30
C GLN A 301 -11.64 -7.73 3.35
N HIS A 302 -10.94 -8.27 4.34
CA HIS A 302 -10.74 -9.71 4.51
C HIS A 302 -10.11 -10.40 3.28
N GLY A 303 -9.34 -9.65 2.48
CA GLY A 303 -8.61 -10.17 1.31
C GLY A 303 -7.40 -11.02 1.69
N VAL A 304 -6.76 -11.62 0.69
CA VAL A 304 -5.54 -12.45 0.91
C VAL A 304 -4.40 -11.60 1.47
N GLY A 305 -4.31 -10.34 1.04
CA GLY A 305 -3.35 -9.37 1.54
C GLY A 305 -3.43 -9.20 3.06
N ALA A 306 -4.63 -9.28 3.66
CA ALA A 306 -4.77 -9.18 5.12
C ALA A 306 -4.04 -10.32 5.85
N GLU A 307 -4.13 -11.56 5.35
CA GLU A 307 -3.38 -12.69 5.89
C GLU A 307 -1.87 -12.52 5.69
N ILE A 308 -1.43 -11.98 4.55
CA ILE A 308 0.00 -11.69 4.29
C ILE A 308 0.52 -10.64 5.28
N MET A 309 -0.25 -9.58 5.56
CA MET A 309 0.15 -8.57 6.55
C MET A 309 0.23 -9.19 7.94
N ALA A 310 -0.73 -10.04 8.31
CA ALA A 310 -0.69 -10.77 9.58
C ALA A 310 0.57 -11.64 9.68
N ILE A 311 0.96 -12.35 8.62
CA ILE A 311 2.23 -13.10 8.56
C ILE A 311 3.43 -12.19 8.76
N ALA A 312 3.48 -11.05 8.07
CA ALA A 312 4.59 -10.11 8.18
C ALA A 312 4.75 -9.58 9.61
N ILE A 313 3.64 -9.25 10.27
CA ILE A 313 3.63 -8.80 11.67
C ILE A 313 3.96 -9.94 12.63
N GLU A 314 3.27 -11.09 12.54
CA GLU A 314 3.47 -12.20 13.48
C GLU A 314 4.88 -12.82 13.39
N ASP A 315 5.43 -12.94 12.19
CA ASP A 315 6.69 -13.66 11.96
C ASP A 315 7.90 -12.74 11.81
N CYS A 316 7.71 -11.45 11.49
CA CYS A 316 8.78 -10.52 11.09
C CYS A 316 8.66 -9.09 11.66
N PHE A 317 7.87 -8.83 12.71
CA PHE A 317 7.64 -7.46 13.22
C PHE A 317 8.91 -6.63 13.42
N ASP A 318 9.90 -7.18 14.12
CA ASP A 318 11.15 -6.47 14.45
C ASP A 318 12.06 -6.20 13.24
N GLU A 319 11.76 -6.82 12.09
CA GLU A 319 12.55 -6.72 10.87
C GLU A 319 11.96 -5.71 9.88
N LEU A 320 10.78 -5.15 10.18
CA LEU A 320 10.09 -4.20 9.30
C LEU A 320 10.57 -2.76 9.56
N ASP A 321 11.11 -2.13 8.51
CA ASP A 321 11.48 -0.71 8.52
C ASP A 321 10.29 0.22 8.21
N ALA A 322 9.17 -0.34 7.75
CA ALA A 322 7.98 0.39 7.34
C ALA A 322 6.73 -0.50 7.52
N PRO A 323 5.53 0.09 7.70
CA PRO A 323 4.30 -0.68 7.79
C PRO A 323 4.07 -1.53 6.53
N PRO A 324 3.61 -2.78 6.66
CA PRO A 324 3.17 -3.60 5.53
C PRO A 324 2.00 -2.97 4.77
N GLU A 325 2.11 -2.88 3.45
CA GLU A 325 1.09 -2.23 2.60
C GLU A 325 0.33 -3.21 1.70
N ARG A 326 -0.87 -2.79 1.27
CA ARG A 326 -1.75 -3.60 0.42
C ARG A 326 -2.23 -2.83 -0.80
N VAL A 327 -2.10 -3.47 -1.96
CA VAL A 327 -2.68 -3.02 -3.23
C VAL A 327 -3.75 -4.02 -3.65
N THR A 328 -4.99 -3.55 -3.76
CA THR A 328 -6.17 -4.39 -3.99
C THR A 328 -7.05 -3.83 -5.11
N GLY A 329 -8.08 -4.59 -5.50
CA GLY A 329 -9.22 -4.00 -6.20
C GLY A 329 -9.92 -2.95 -5.32
N ALA A 330 -10.67 -2.04 -5.95
CA ALA A 330 -11.51 -1.10 -5.24
C ALA A 330 -12.65 -1.82 -4.51
N GLU A 331 -13.10 -1.27 -3.38
CA GLU A 331 -14.19 -1.85 -2.58
C GLU A 331 -15.57 -1.52 -3.17
N VAL A 332 -15.80 -1.99 -4.40
CA VAL A 332 -17.06 -1.82 -5.13
C VAL A 332 -17.37 -3.07 -5.95
N PRO A 333 -18.64 -3.35 -6.26
CA PRO A 333 -18.98 -4.26 -7.34
C PRO A 333 -18.38 -3.75 -8.66
N MET A 334 -17.80 -4.66 -9.46
CA MET A 334 -17.09 -4.27 -10.69
C MET A 334 -17.99 -3.46 -11.66
N PRO A 335 -17.64 -2.20 -11.97
CA PRO A 335 -18.39 -1.40 -12.92
C PRO A 335 -18.16 -1.86 -14.36
N TYR A 336 -19.14 -1.66 -15.25
CA TYR A 336 -19.05 -2.00 -16.67
C TYR A 336 -18.29 -0.95 -17.50
N ALA A 337 -18.43 0.34 -17.15
CA ALA A 337 -17.83 1.42 -17.93
C ALA A 337 -16.31 1.31 -17.88
N GLN A 338 -15.65 1.24 -19.04
CA GLN A 338 -14.22 0.94 -19.18
C GLN A 338 -13.31 1.80 -18.29
N ASN A 339 -13.60 3.09 -18.19
CA ASN A 339 -12.83 4.02 -17.34
C ASN A 339 -12.97 3.69 -15.84
N LEU A 340 -14.16 3.26 -15.41
CA LEU A 340 -14.43 2.85 -14.03
C LEU A 340 -13.90 1.44 -13.75
N GLU A 341 -14.00 0.51 -14.71
CA GLU A 341 -13.45 -0.85 -14.59
C GLU A 341 -11.93 -0.78 -14.43
N ALA A 342 -11.27 0.05 -15.23
CA ALA A 342 -9.84 0.33 -15.07
C ALA A 342 -9.54 0.92 -13.68
N ALA A 343 -10.29 1.93 -13.23
CA ALA A 343 -10.06 2.53 -11.91
C ALA A 343 -10.34 1.57 -10.73
N ALA A 344 -11.17 0.53 -10.94
CA ALA A 344 -11.54 -0.44 -9.90
C ALA A 344 -10.53 -1.59 -9.71
N LEU A 345 -9.57 -1.74 -10.62
CA LEU A 345 -8.55 -2.78 -10.55
C LEU A 345 -7.17 -2.16 -10.26
N PRO A 346 -6.24 -2.89 -9.64
CA PRO A 346 -4.85 -2.46 -9.58
C PRO A 346 -4.33 -2.14 -10.99
N GLN A 347 -4.07 -0.86 -11.23
CA GLN A 347 -3.46 -0.36 -12.45
C GLN A 347 -1.94 -0.24 -12.28
N ASP A 348 -1.31 0.38 -13.26
CA ASP A 348 0.03 0.96 -13.16
C ASP A 348 0.14 2.07 -12.09
N PHE A 349 -0.71 2.13 -11.07
CA PHE A 349 -0.51 2.98 -9.89
C PHE A 349 0.85 2.66 -9.23
N LEU A 350 1.26 1.40 -9.27
CA LEU A 350 2.61 0.95 -8.89
C LEU A 350 3.73 1.56 -9.77
N ALA A 351 3.43 2.11 -10.96
CA ALA A 351 4.44 2.76 -11.79
C ALA A 351 4.87 4.12 -11.24
N TRP A 352 4.13 4.70 -10.28
CA TRP A 352 4.40 6.05 -9.78
C TRP A 352 4.32 6.17 -8.26
N TRP A 353 3.84 5.15 -7.56
CA TRP A 353 3.76 5.11 -6.11
C TRP A 353 5.09 5.40 -5.43
N HIS A 354 6.15 4.71 -5.84
CA HIS A 354 7.49 4.92 -5.32
C HIS A 354 8.01 6.34 -5.54
N LEU A 355 7.55 7.03 -6.59
CA LEU A 355 7.91 8.41 -6.84
C LEU A 355 7.22 9.33 -5.85
N LEU A 356 5.93 9.09 -5.56
CA LEU A 356 5.19 9.85 -4.56
C LEU A 356 5.79 9.66 -3.16
N VAL A 357 6.07 8.41 -2.78
CA VAL A 357 6.73 8.08 -1.51
C VAL A 357 8.14 8.67 -1.43
N PHE A 358 8.92 8.63 -2.52
CA PHE A 358 10.24 9.27 -2.57
C PHE A 358 10.14 10.79 -2.34
N VAL A 359 9.20 11.47 -3.00
CA VAL A 359 9.02 12.92 -2.87
C VAL A 359 8.61 13.27 -1.44
N GLU A 360 7.61 12.58 -0.89
CA GLU A 360 7.13 12.79 0.48
C GLU A 360 8.21 12.55 1.52
N GLY A 361 8.88 11.38 1.46
CA GLY A 361 9.96 11.04 2.39
C GLY A 361 11.16 11.99 2.30
N ALA A 362 11.50 12.47 1.10
CA ALA A 362 12.57 13.44 0.90
C ALA A 362 12.22 14.80 1.52
N ILE A 363 10.96 15.24 1.41
CA ILE A 363 10.51 16.50 2.01
C ILE A 363 10.48 16.40 3.53
N TYR A 364 9.96 15.30 4.08
CA TYR A 364 9.95 15.07 5.53
C TYR A 364 11.36 15.13 6.12
N GLN A 365 12.32 14.44 5.49
CA GLN A 365 13.72 14.51 5.93
C GLN A 365 14.30 15.93 5.86
N ALA A 366 13.95 16.68 4.81
CA ALA A 366 14.43 18.05 4.64
C ALA A 366 13.83 19.01 5.68
N ASP A 367 12.60 18.73 6.12
CA ASP A 367 11.91 19.47 7.17
C ASP A 367 12.59 19.25 8.53
N GLU A 368 12.89 18.00 8.91
CA GLU A 368 13.67 17.68 10.12
C GLU A 368 15.04 18.38 10.14
N GLU A 369 15.75 18.38 9.01
CA GLU A 369 17.04 19.07 8.88
C GLU A 369 16.90 20.59 9.08
N ASN A 370 15.80 21.15 8.60
CA ASN A 370 15.49 22.56 8.69
C ASN A 370 15.10 22.97 10.13
N GLU A 371 14.25 22.21 10.82
CA GLU A 371 13.89 22.45 12.23
C GLU A 371 15.12 22.35 13.15
N ALA A 372 15.99 21.36 12.90
CA ALA A 372 17.25 21.22 13.63
C ALA A 372 18.19 22.41 13.40
N ALA A 373 18.16 23.01 12.21
CA ALA A 373 18.92 24.22 11.90
C ALA A 373 18.32 25.48 12.53
N ALA A 374 16.98 25.60 12.55
CA ALA A 374 16.26 26.69 13.22
C ALA A 374 16.58 26.72 14.72
N SER A 375 16.58 25.56 15.37
CA SER A 375 16.84 25.39 16.81
C SER A 375 18.26 25.78 17.23
N ARG A 376 19.25 25.70 16.33
CA ARG A 376 20.68 26.00 16.63
C ARG A 376 21.04 27.48 16.57
N GLY A 377 20.09 28.38 16.31
CA GLY A 377 20.30 29.82 16.40
C GLY A 377 21.26 30.38 15.34
N GLY A 378 21.01 30.08 14.06
CA GLY A 378 21.47 30.86 12.89
C GLY A 378 22.96 31.23 12.84
N GLY A 379 23.79 30.32 12.32
CA GLY A 379 25.13 30.62 11.81
C GLY A 379 25.16 30.53 10.29
N ASP A 380 25.74 31.54 9.64
CA ASP A 380 26.00 31.74 8.19
C ASP A 380 26.96 30.70 7.58
N GLY A 381 26.78 29.42 7.93
CA GLY A 381 27.62 28.31 7.51
C GLY A 381 27.17 27.69 6.19
N GLY A 382 27.30 28.44 5.09
CA GLY A 382 27.43 27.93 3.71
C GLY A 382 26.58 26.72 3.29
N GLY A 383 25.27 26.92 3.16
CA GLY A 383 24.31 26.02 2.51
C GLY A 383 22.92 26.16 3.14
N GLU A 384 21.87 26.41 2.36
CA GLU A 384 20.49 26.42 2.86
C GLU A 384 20.05 24.99 3.22
N PRO A 385 19.74 24.68 4.50
CA PRO A 385 19.19 23.37 4.91
C PRO A 385 17.94 23.03 4.09
N GLY A 386 17.80 21.76 3.70
CA GLY A 386 16.71 21.27 2.84
C GLY A 386 16.80 21.64 1.35
N SER A 387 17.57 22.67 0.97
CA SER A 387 17.64 23.15 -0.43
C SER A 387 18.27 22.13 -1.39
N ALA A 388 19.31 21.40 -0.92
CA ALA A 388 19.91 20.31 -1.68
C ALA A 388 18.93 19.14 -1.89
N CYS A 389 18.05 18.89 -0.93
CA CYS A 389 17.02 17.86 -1.04
C CYS A 389 15.97 18.25 -2.09
N LEU A 390 15.44 19.48 -2.04
CA LEU A 390 14.48 19.95 -3.05
C LEU A 390 15.09 20.00 -4.47
N GLU A 391 16.39 20.29 -4.60
CA GLU A 391 17.08 20.16 -5.90
C GLU A 391 17.21 18.71 -6.37
N ALA A 392 17.46 17.77 -5.45
CA ALA A 392 17.46 16.33 -5.79
C ALA A 392 16.07 15.88 -6.25
N VAL A 393 15.01 16.28 -5.54
CA VAL A 393 13.61 16.05 -5.92
C VAL A 393 13.34 16.66 -7.30
N ALA A 394 13.70 17.93 -7.52
CA ALA A 394 13.51 18.61 -8.81
C ALA A 394 14.25 17.89 -9.95
N ALA A 395 15.47 17.40 -9.72
CA ALA A 395 16.24 16.67 -10.71
C ALA A 395 15.58 15.33 -11.10
N VAL A 396 15.06 14.58 -10.12
CA VAL A 396 14.31 13.34 -10.36
C VAL A 396 13.02 13.61 -11.12
N LEU A 397 12.26 14.62 -10.72
CA LEU A 397 11.01 14.98 -11.39
C LEU A 397 11.25 15.47 -12.83
N ARG A 398 12.36 16.20 -13.06
CA ARG A 398 12.75 16.68 -14.38
C ARG A 398 13.11 15.54 -15.32
N SER A 399 13.88 14.55 -14.86
CA SER A 399 14.28 13.41 -15.69
C SER A 399 13.07 12.57 -16.15
N ARG A 400 11.95 12.66 -15.42
CA ARG A 400 10.69 11.97 -15.73
C ARG A 400 9.67 12.83 -16.48
N GLY A 401 9.99 14.08 -16.79
CA GLY A 401 9.05 15.00 -17.42
C GLY A 401 7.87 15.40 -16.51
N LEU A 402 8.03 15.25 -15.19
CA LEU A 402 7.00 15.55 -14.18
C LEU A 402 7.23 16.91 -13.48
N LEU A 403 8.35 17.57 -13.75
CA LEU A 403 8.62 18.94 -13.31
C LEU A 403 7.78 19.95 -14.12
N THR A 404 6.48 19.96 -13.89
CA THR A 404 5.55 20.94 -14.46
C THR A 404 5.77 22.32 -13.83
N PRO A 405 5.25 23.41 -14.43
CA PRO A 405 5.32 24.73 -13.80
C PRO A 405 4.71 24.79 -12.40
N GLY A 406 3.62 24.04 -12.15
CA GLY A 406 2.99 23.96 -10.83
C GLY A 406 3.87 23.22 -9.81
N VAL A 407 4.43 22.07 -10.20
CA VAL A 407 5.38 21.31 -9.37
C VAL A 407 6.61 22.17 -9.01
N GLN A 408 7.18 22.88 -9.99
CA GLN A 408 8.31 23.78 -9.75
C GLN A 408 7.94 24.92 -8.79
N ALA A 409 6.74 25.50 -8.93
CA ALA A 409 6.29 26.58 -8.07
C ALA A 409 6.14 26.15 -6.61
N GLU A 410 5.69 24.92 -6.34
CA GLU A 410 5.58 24.39 -4.97
C GLU A 410 6.95 24.04 -4.37
N LEU A 411 7.90 23.53 -5.16
CA LEU A 411 9.30 23.37 -4.70
C LEU A 411 9.92 24.73 -4.33
N ASP A 412 9.63 25.78 -5.11
CA ASP A 412 10.04 27.15 -4.80
C ASP A 412 9.28 27.75 -3.60
N ALA A 413 8.05 27.27 -3.32
CA ALA A 413 7.30 27.61 -2.11
C ALA A 413 7.97 27.01 -0.87
N GLY A 414 8.37 25.73 -0.91
CA GLY A 414 9.07 25.07 0.19
C GLY A 414 10.38 25.75 0.58
N ARG A 415 11.21 26.14 -0.41
CA ARG A 415 12.43 26.93 -0.15
C ARG A 415 12.14 28.23 0.60
N ARG A 416 11.09 28.95 0.18
CA ARG A 416 10.68 30.21 0.81
C ARG A 416 10.10 29.98 2.21
N TYR A 417 9.35 28.90 2.40
CA TYR A 417 8.81 28.50 3.70
C TYR A 417 9.93 28.28 4.72
N TRP A 418 10.85 27.36 4.44
CA TRP A 418 11.95 27.04 5.36
C TRP A 418 12.87 28.23 5.64
N ALA A 419 13.09 29.11 4.65
CA ALA A 419 13.81 30.36 4.88
C ALA A 419 13.07 31.31 5.84
N ALA A 420 11.74 31.43 5.68
CA ALA A 420 10.91 32.25 6.54
C ALA A 420 10.84 31.67 7.96
N GLU A 421 10.65 30.36 8.09
CA GLU A 421 10.61 29.64 9.36
C GLU A 421 11.88 29.85 10.18
N ARG A 422 13.06 29.55 9.62
CA ARG A 422 14.34 29.74 10.33
C ARG A 422 14.52 31.17 10.81
N ARG A 423 14.10 32.15 9.99
CA ARG A 423 14.17 33.56 10.35
C ARG A 423 13.21 33.89 11.48
N LEU A 424 11.94 33.48 11.38
CA LEU A 424 10.91 33.79 12.37
C LEU A 424 11.21 33.11 13.71
N CYS A 425 11.56 31.82 13.71
CA CYS A 425 11.97 31.10 14.92
C CYS A 425 13.22 31.73 15.56
N GLY A 426 14.22 32.11 14.75
CA GLY A 426 15.41 32.80 15.24
C GLY A 426 15.16 34.18 15.85
N LEU A 427 14.14 34.91 15.37
CA LEU A 427 13.72 36.20 15.94
C LEU A 427 12.91 36.00 17.24
N MET A 428 12.00 35.04 17.27
CA MET A 428 11.20 34.70 18.45
C MET A 428 12.09 34.22 19.61
N GLY A 429 13.10 33.38 19.34
CA GLY A 429 14.04 32.92 20.35
C GLY A 429 14.98 34.00 20.92
N ARG A 430 15.02 35.21 20.32
CA ARG A 430 15.89 36.33 20.74
C ARG A 430 15.14 37.51 21.37
N SER A 431 13.82 37.59 21.20
CA SER A 431 13.00 38.70 21.69
C SER A 431 12.25 38.32 22.97
N PRO A 432 12.31 39.12 24.05
CA PRO A 432 11.36 38.96 25.16
C PRO A 432 9.92 39.19 24.65
N CYS A 433 8.96 38.47 25.22
CA CYS A 433 7.53 38.66 24.96
C CYS A 433 7.17 40.15 25.08
N VAL A 434 6.36 40.67 24.16
CA VAL A 434 6.03 42.10 24.12
C VAL A 434 5.25 42.48 25.38
N PRO A 435 5.67 43.51 26.14
CA PRO A 435 4.95 43.93 27.34
C PRO A 435 3.54 44.45 26.99
N PRO A 436 2.58 44.43 27.93
CA PRO A 436 1.19 44.83 27.68
C PRO A 436 1.13 46.26 27.10
N GLY A 437 0.78 46.37 25.81
CA GLY A 437 0.63 47.65 25.08
C GLY A 437 1.70 47.98 24.03
N GLY A 438 2.65 47.08 23.73
CA GLY A 438 3.61 47.28 22.63
C GLY A 438 3.00 47.14 21.23
N HIS A 439 3.59 47.82 20.23
CA HIS A 439 3.23 47.68 18.81
C HIS A 439 4.21 46.74 18.08
N ALA A 440 3.76 46.11 16.99
CA ALA A 440 4.48 45.14 16.12
C ALA A 440 5.97 45.42 15.82
N GLY A 441 6.47 46.64 16.01
CA GLY A 441 7.88 47.00 15.80
C GLY A 441 8.88 46.42 16.82
N SER A 442 8.42 45.81 17.92
CA SER A 442 9.31 45.28 18.98
C SER A 442 9.79 43.84 18.79
N CYS A 443 9.12 43.02 17.99
CA CYS A 443 9.44 41.59 17.82
C CYS A 443 10.37 41.27 16.62
N GLY A 444 10.63 42.25 15.74
CA GLY A 444 11.58 42.12 14.63
C GLY A 444 11.02 41.50 13.33
N PHE A 445 9.72 41.19 13.30
CA PHE A 445 8.99 40.69 12.12
C PHE A 445 7.57 41.27 12.06
N THR A 446 6.91 41.22 10.90
CA THR A 446 5.54 41.72 10.72
C THR A 446 4.50 40.60 10.68
N LEU A 447 3.21 40.94 10.88
CA LEU A 447 2.11 39.97 10.68
C LEU A 447 2.08 39.46 9.23
N GLU A 448 2.36 40.31 8.25
CA GLU A 448 2.42 39.93 6.84
C GLU A 448 3.50 38.87 6.57
N GLU A 449 4.67 38.99 7.21
CA GLU A 449 5.74 37.99 7.12
C GLU A 449 5.30 36.64 7.72
N ALA A 450 4.64 36.65 8.89
CA ALA A 450 4.16 35.43 9.54
C ALA A 450 3.04 34.74 8.74
N LEU A 451 2.07 35.51 8.23
CA LEU A 451 1.00 35.00 7.36
C LEU A 451 1.55 34.47 6.03
N GLY A 452 2.59 35.12 5.49
CA GLY A 452 3.30 34.65 4.31
C GLY A 452 3.96 33.28 4.52
N ALA A 453 4.58 33.05 5.67
CA ALA A 453 5.16 31.75 6.02
C ALA A 453 4.08 30.67 6.17
N SER A 454 3.01 30.95 6.93
CA SER A 454 1.88 30.03 7.10
C SER A 454 1.22 29.64 5.76
N ALA A 455 1.13 30.56 4.80
CA ALA A 455 0.59 30.24 3.47
C ALA A 455 1.48 29.32 2.63
N LEU A 456 2.74 29.16 3.00
CA LEU A 456 3.69 28.30 2.31
C LEU A 456 3.88 26.95 3.02
N LYS A 457 3.56 26.82 4.32
CA LYS A 457 3.78 25.63 5.17
C LYS A 457 3.37 24.33 4.47
N SER A 458 2.16 24.28 3.95
CA SER A 458 1.61 23.12 3.22
C SER A 458 2.05 22.91 1.77
N PHE A 459 3.27 23.30 1.40
CA PHE A 459 3.76 23.16 0.03
C PHE A 459 3.94 21.70 -0.40
N ASP A 460 4.26 20.83 0.55
CA ASP A 460 4.42 19.39 0.40
C ASP A 460 3.11 18.73 -0.06
N TYR A 461 2.01 19.03 0.60
CA TYR A 461 0.69 18.54 0.24
C TYR A 461 0.27 19.05 -1.15
N ARG A 462 0.46 20.35 -1.42
CA ARG A 462 0.16 20.95 -2.73
C ARG A 462 1.04 20.36 -3.85
N LEU A 463 2.31 20.09 -3.57
CA LEU A 463 3.23 19.45 -4.50
C LEU A 463 2.76 18.05 -4.88
N LEU A 464 2.33 17.23 -3.90
CA LEU A 464 1.80 15.90 -4.15
C LEU A 464 0.54 15.95 -5.04
N HIS A 465 -0.37 16.90 -4.81
CA HIS A 465 -1.53 17.10 -5.68
C HIS A 465 -1.13 17.45 -7.11
N HIS A 466 -0.21 18.41 -7.28
CA HIS A 466 0.31 18.76 -8.61
C HIS A 466 0.99 17.58 -9.31
N LEU A 467 1.67 16.71 -8.55
CA LEU A 467 2.28 15.50 -9.08
C LEU A 467 1.22 14.48 -9.53
N VAL A 468 0.16 14.28 -8.77
CA VAL A 468 -0.95 13.39 -9.18
C VAL A 468 -1.57 13.85 -10.51
N TYR A 469 -1.79 15.15 -10.68
CA TYR A 469 -2.25 15.71 -11.96
C TYR A 469 -1.25 15.46 -13.10
N ALA A 470 0.04 15.70 -12.85
CA ALA A 470 1.10 15.47 -13.84
C ALA A 470 1.19 13.99 -14.26
N LEU A 471 1.13 13.08 -13.29
CA LEU A 471 1.16 11.64 -13.48
C LEU A 471 -0.05 11.14 -14.30
N ARG A 472 -1.22 11.72 -14.06
CA ARG A 472 -2.46 11.45 -14.81
C ARG A 472 -2.50 12.15 -16.17
N LYS A 473 -1.55 13.04 -16.47
CA LYS A 473 -1.53 13.91 -17.65
C LYS A 473 -2.79 14.78 -17.75
N GLU A 474 -3.31 15.18 -16.60
CA GLU A 474 -4.47 16.06 -16.47
C GLU A 474 -4.02 17.48 -16.08
N GLN A 475 -4.85 18.47 -16.39
CA GLN A 475 -4.60 19.84 -15.92
C GLN A 475 -5.12 19.98 -14.48
N PRO A 476 -4.36 20.61 -13.57
CA PRO A 476 -4.83 20.86 -12.22
C PRO A 476 -6.09 21.72 -12.21
N ASP A 477 -7.08 21.35 -11.39
CA ASP A 477 -8.29 22.14 -11.18
C ASP A 477 -7.94 23.33 -10.25
N PRO A 478 -7.95 24.58 -10.76
CA PRO A 478 -7.56 25.74 -9.96
C PRO A 478 -8.47 25.97 -8.76
N ALA A 479 -9.76 25.60 -8.86
CA ALA A 479 -10.71 25.78 -7.78
C ALA A 479 -10.45 24.77 -6.66
N LEU A 480 -10.16 23.51 -7.01
CA LEU A 480 -9.79 22.48 -6.05
C LEU A 480 -8.46 22.80 -5.36
N LEU A 481 -7.44 23.21 -6.11
CA LEU A 481 -6.15 23.56 -5.51
C LEU A 481 -6.26 24.76 -4.56
N ALA A 482 -7.04 25.78 -4.93
CA ALA A 482 -7.30 26.92 -4.05
C ALA A 482 -8.08 26.50 -2.80
N PHE A 483 -9.07 25.60 -2.94
CA PHE A 483 -9.81 25.05 -1.80
C PHE A 483 -8.86 24.32 -0.84
N LEU A 484 -8.07 23.38 -1.35
CA LEU A 484 -7.13 22.58 -0.55
C LEU A 484 -6.11 23.47 0.16
N GLN A 485 -5.61 24.52 -0.50
CA GLN A 485 -4.67 25.45 0.14
C GLN A 485 -5.28 26.14 1.37
N VAL A 486 -6.53 26.59 1.29
CA VAL A 486 -7.21 27.28 2.41
C VAL A 486 -7.60 26.29 3.50
N ASP A 487 -8.04 25.09 3.11
CA ASP A 487 -8.39 24.02 4.05
C ASP A 487 -7.17 23.54 4.83
N GLU A 488 -6.00 23.46 4.19
CA GLU A 488 -4.76 23.04 4.85
C GLU A 488 -4.20 24.13 5.78
N GLN A 489 -4.29 25.42 5.41
CA GLN A 489 -3.97 26.51 6.34
C GLN A 489 -4.80 26.46 7.61
N LEU A 490 -6.02 25.97 7.48
CA LEU A 490 -6.93 25.77 8.57
C LEU A 490 -6.47 24.58 9.44
N VAL A 491 -6.14 23.43 8.83
CA VAL A 491 -5.56 22.27 9.55
C VAL A 491 -4.30 22.69 10.33
N ASP A 492 -3.35 23.37 9.67
CA ASP A 492 -2.12 23.88 10.28
C ASP A 492 -2.39 24.77 11.51
N LEU A 493 -3.42 25.62 11.44
CA LEU A 493 -3.84 26.49 12.56
C LEU A 493 -4.47 25.70 13.70
N GLY A 494 -5.17 24.61 13.39
CA GLY A 494 -5.73 23.69 14.37
C GLY A 494 -4.63 22.95 15.13
N ASP A 495 -3.64 22.43 14.41
CA ASP A 495 -2.48 21.75 15.00
C ASP A 495 -1.66 22.72 15.86
N ASP A 496 -1.39 23.94 15.37
CA ASP A 496 -0.69 24.96 16.13
C ASP A 496 -1.43 25.32 17.45
N LEU A 497 -2.77 25.24 17.48
CA LEU A 497 -3.61 25.49 18.67
C LEU A 497 -3.52 24.35 19.69
N LEU A 498 -3.50 23.11 19.23
CA LEU A 498 -3.34 21.93 20.08
C LEU A 498 -1.95 21.89 20.71
N ASP A 499 -0.91 22.10 19.89
CA ASP A 499 0.48 22.18 20.34
C ASP A 499 0.66 23.28 21.41
N TYR A 500 -0.03 24.41 21.23
CA TYR A 500 0.00 25.52 22.20
C TYR A 500 -0.72 25.17 23.51
N GLU A 501 -1.81 24.40 23.47
CA GLU A 501 -2.51 23.94 24.68
C GLU A 501 -1.68 22.92 25.48
N ASP A 502 -1.01 22.00 24.78
CA ASP A 502 -0.10 21.01 25.39
C ASP A 502 1.13 21.69 26.03
N ASP A 503 1.72 22.69 25.37
CA ASP A 503 2.80 23.51 25.91
C ASP A 503 2.39 24.19 27.24
N ILE A 504 1.13 24.58 27.38
CA ILE A 504 0.60 25.27 28.56
C ILE A 504 0.29 24.29 29.70
N THR A 505 -0.38 23.18 29.40
CA THR A 505 -0.73 22.18 30.40
C THR A 505 0.50 21.47 30.97
N ALA A 506 1.59 21.34 30.19
CA ALA A 506 2.87 20.85 30.68
C ALA A 506 3.55 21.83 31.66
N GLY A 507 3.43 23.14 31.45
CA GLY A 507 4.02 24.19 32.30
C GLY A 507 3.36 24.34 33.68
N ASP A 508 2.05 24.11 33.78
CA ASP A 508 1.30 24.17 35.05
C ASP A 508 1.64 23.03 36.03
N SER A 509 2.44 22.04 35.61
CA SER A 509 2.92 20.97 36.49
C SER A 509 4.15 21.34 37.35
N GLN A 510 4.70 22.55 37.19
CA GLN A 510 5.87 23.04 37.91
C GLN A 510 5.64 24.40 38.61
N ASP A 511 4.75 24.48 39.59
CA ASP A 511 5.07 25.02 40.95
C ASP A 511 3.82 25.19 41.81
N CYS A 512 3.88 24.63 43.04
CA CYS A 512 3.41 25.20 44.31
C CYS A 512 3.16 24.07 45.33
N GLY A 513 4.15 23.79 46.18
CA GLY A 513 4.03 22.85 47.29
C GLY A 513 5.05 23.09 48.39
N ASP A 514 4.85 24.17 49.17
CA ASP A 514 5.54 24.41 50.43
C ASP A 514 5.26 23.28 51.45
N GLY A 515 6.26 23.01 52.30
CA GLY A 515 6.46 21.74 53.00
C GLY A 515 5.44 21.30 54.07
N ALA A 516 5.31 19.97 54.22
CA ALA A 516 5.25 19.29 55.52
C ALA A 516 5.45 17.75 55.40
N GLY A 517 6.61 17.27 55.87
CA GLY A 517 6.81 16.01 56.61
C GLY A 517 6.44 14.64 56.03
N GLY A 518 7.45 13.81 55.74
CA GLY A 518 7.29 12.35 55.64
C GLY A 518 8.53 11.61 55.11
N SER A 519 9.14 10.79 55.95
CA SER A 519 10.42 10.09 55.75
C SER A 519 10.36 8.79 54.92
N ALA A 520 11.54 8.39 54.43
CA ALA A 520 11.98 7.08 53.88
C ALA A 520 11.74 6.91 52.36
N GLY A 521 12.70 6.57 51.51
CA GLY A 521 14.08 6.08 51.65
C GLY A 521 14.37 5.15 50.46
N GLY A 522 15.29 5.51 49.56
CA GLY A 522 15.65 4.67 48.41
C GLY A 522 16.67 5.34 47.49
N SER A 523 17.93 4.92 47.64
CA SER A 523 19.13 5.41 46.97
C SER A 523 19.31 4.90 45.53
N GLY A 524 19.73 5.76 44.61
CA GLY A 524 20.28 5.37 43.31
C GLY A 524 20.60 6.56 42.38
N SER A 525 21.86 7.01 42.41
CA SER A 525 22.57 7.94 41.52
C SER A 525 22.24 7.75 40.02
N GLY A 526 22.09 8.75 39.15
CA GLY A 526 22.62 10.11 39.14
C GLY A 526 23.64 10.28 38.01
N GLU A 527 23.19 10.55 36.79
CA GLU A 527 23.91 11.36 35.79
C GLU A 527 22.88 12.31 35.17
N GLY A 528 22.98 13.58 35.56
CA GLY A 528 22.14 14.66 35.09
C GLY A 528 22.75 15.31 33.84
N GLY A 529 21.93 15.43 32.80
CA GLY A 529 21.96 16.56 31.89
C GLY A 529 20.70 17.39 32.18
N SER A 530 20.89 18.57 32.77
CA SER A 530 19.83 19.56 32.90
C SER A 530 19.57 20.17 31.52
N GLU A 531 18.63 19.63 30.77
CA GLU A 531 17.98 20.39 29.70
C GLU A 531 16.85 21.18 30.34
N VAL A 532 17.11 22.47 30.55
CA VAL A 532 16.04 23.48 30.67
C VAL A 532 15.19 23.31 29.42
N GLY A 533 13.92 22.92 29.59
CA GLY A 533 12.97 22.74 28.49
C GLY A 533 12.88 24.01 27.66
N GLY A 534 13.58 24.01 26.52
CA GLY A 534 13.52 25.07 25.54
C GLY A 534 12.28 24.86 24.69
N ALA A 535 11.25 25.66 24.95
CA ALA A 535 10.19 25.86 23.98
C ALA A 535 10.78 26.36 22.65
N GLY A 536 10.49 25.67 21.53
CA GLY A 536 10.54 26.23 20.17
C GLY A 536 11.65 25.73 19.24
N GLY A 537 11.36 24.66 18.50
CA GLY A 537 12.09 24.29 17.28
C GLY A 537 11.31 24.58 15.99
N SER A 538 9.99 24.40 16.00
CA SER A 538 9.10 24.52 14.82
C SER A 538 8.38 25.86 14.73
N PHE A 539 8.04 26.29 13.51
CA PHE A 539 7.23 27.48 13.28
C PHE A 539 5.78 27.28 13.75
N ASN A 540 5.36 28.09 14.72
CA ASN A 540 3.98 28.16 15.20
C ASN A 540 3.44 29.60 14.98
N LEU A 541 2.35 29.71 14.22
CA LEU A 541 1.76 31.00 13.84
C LEU A 541 1.15 31.71 15.05
N LEU A 542 0.63 30.99 16.05
CA LEU A 542 0.04 31.60 17.25
C LEU A 542 1.09 32.34 18.08
N ARG A 543 2.30 31.78 18.20
CA ARG A 543 3.43 32.47 18.83
C ARG A 543 3.73 33.80 18.14
N CYS A 544 3.65 33.84 16.80
CA CYS A 544 3.81 35.08 16.05
C CYS A 544 2.70 36.11 16.40
N TYR A 545 1.44 35.68 16.50
CA TYR A 545 0.34 36.56 16.92
C TYR A 545 0.55 37.10 18.33
N VAL A 546 1.01 36.25 19.26
CA VAL A 546 1.33 36.64 20.64
C VAL A 546 2.45 37.68 20.68
N HIS A 547 3.54 37.46 19.93
CA HIS A 547 4.63 38.44 19.83
C HIS A 547 4.21 39.77 19.20
N ILE A 548 3.19 39.80 18.34
CA ILE A 548 2.76 41.02 17.66
C ILE A 548 1.70 41.79 18.45
N PHE A 549 0.71 41.08 19.01
CA PHE A 549 -0.51 41.66 19.59
C PHE A 549 -0.60 41.52 21.12
N GLY A 550 0.30 40.75 21.74
CA GLY A 550 0.28 40.49 23.18
C GLY A 550 -1.08 39.96 23.64
N GLN A 551 -1.69 40.67 24.60
CA GLN A 551 -3.00 40.29 25.17
C GLN A 551 -4.17 40.33 24.17
N GLU A 552 -4.03 41.01 23.03
CA GLU A 552 -5.06 41.05 21.98
C GLU A 552 -4.95 39.89 20.97
N ALA A 553 -3.93 39.03 21.08
CA ALA A 553 -3.70 37.93 20.16
C ALA A 553 -4.91 37.00 19.95
N PRO A 554 -5.69 36.58 20.98
CA PRO A 554 -6.85 35.70 20.79
C PRO A 554 -7.89 36.29 19.85
N LEU A 555 -8.17 37.60 19.96
CA LEU A 555 -9.14 38.28 19.11
C LEU A 555 -8.70 38.22 17.64
N HIS A 556 -7.42 38.47 17.38
CA HIS A 556 -6.85 38.45 16.04
C HIS A 556 -6.77 37.04 15.43
N ILE A 557 -6.53 36.01 16.26
CA ILE A 557 -6.55 34.60 15.82
C ILE A 557 -7.97 34.18 15.42
N VAL A 558 -8.98 34.48 16.25
CA VAL A 558 -10.38 34.15 15.94
C VAL A 558 -10.85 34.84 14.66
N GLN A 559 -10.48 36.11 14.47
CA GLN A 559 -10.79 36.83 13.22
C GLN A 559 -10.16 36.19 11.99
N ARG A 560 -8.93 35.66 12.12
CA ARG A 560 -8.23 34.98 11.03
C ARG A 560 -8.90 33.65 10.67
N ILE A 561 -9.23 32.84 11.67
CA ILE A 561 -9.94 31.57 11.48
C ILE A 561 -11.26 31.82 10.75
N GLY A 562 -12.09 32.77 11.23
CA GLY A 562 -13.36 33.09 10.59
C GLY A 562 -13.21 33.58 9.14
N ALA A 563 -12.14 34.32 8.82
CA ALA A 563 -11.87 34.76 7.45
C ALA A 563 -11.47 33.59 6.53
N LEU A 564 -10.69 32.63 7.04
CA LEU A 564 -10.30 31.44 6.30
C LEU A 564 -11.47 30.48 6.11
N GLU A 565 -12.30 30.28 7.13
CA GLU A 565 -13.53 29.47 7.02
C GLU A 565 -14.49 30.04 5.97
N ALA A 566 -14.75 31.35 6.01
CA ALA A 566 -15.57 32.02 5.00
C ALA A 566 -15.00 31.81 3.59
N ARG A 567 -13.67 31.91 3.44
CA ARG A 567 -13.00 31.69 2.15
C ARG A 567 -13.08 30.23 1.69
N ARG A 568 -12.94 29.27 2.60
CA ARG A 568 -13.09 27.84 2.33
C ARG A 568 -14.49 27.55 1.81
N ASP A 569 -15.52 28.09 2.44
CA ASP A 569 -16.92 27.88 2.07
C ASP A 569 -17.24 28.47 0.68
N GLU A 570 -16.70 29.65 0.37
CA GLU A 570 -16.78 30.24 -0.98
C GLU A 570 -16.16 29.33 -2.05
N LEU A 571 -15.01 28.74 -1.76
CA LEU A 571 -14.30 27.84 -2.67
C LEU A 571 -15.02 26.50 -2.83
N LEU A 572 -15.55 25.94 -1.75
CA LEU A 572 -16.35 24.71 -1.77
C LEU A 572 -17.62 24.87 -2.63
N ALA A 573 -18.24 26.05 -2.59
CA ALA A 573 -19.45 26.35 -3.36
C ALA A 573 -19.20 26.38 -4.88
N VAL A 574 -17.97 26.67 -5.33
CA VAL A 574 -17.62 26.69 -6.76
C VAL A 574 -17.02 25.37 -7.26
N LEU A 575 -16.73 24.42 -6.38
CA LEU A 575 -16.26 23.09 -6.79
C LEU A 575 -17.34 22.34 -7.59
N PRO A 576 -16.93 21.55 -8.61
CA PRO A 576 -17.76 20.53 -9.25
C PRO A 576 -18.54 19.69 -8.24
N GLU A 577 -19.79 19.36 -8.58
CA GLU A 577 -20.72 18.64 -7.68
C GLU A 577 -20.13 17.35 -7.12
N VAL A 578 -19.42 16.57 -7.93
CA VAL A 578 -18.79 15.32 -7.51
C VAL A 578 -17.71 15.55 -6.44
N GLN A 579 -16.88 16.59 -6.59
CA GLN A 579 -15.84 16.93 -5.64
C GLN A 579 -16.45 17.49 -4.34
N ARG A 580 -17.48 18.33 -4.47
CA ARG A 580 -18.22 18.86 -3.31
C ARG A 580 -18.85 17.75 -2.47
N GLN A 581 -19.50 16.78 -3.12
CA GLN A 581 -20.07 15.62 -2.44
C GLN A 581 -19.00 14.75 -1.77
N HIS A 582 -17.80 14.63 -2.35
CA HIS A 582 -16.69 13.93 -1.73
C HIS A 582 -16.22 14.62 -0.44
N VAL A 583 -16.00 15.94 -0.49
CA VAL A 583 -15.62 16.74 0.68
C VAL A 583 -16.69 16.64 1.77
N GLN A 584 -17.96 16.79 1.42
CA GLN A 584 -19.07 16.68 2.38
C GLN A 584 -19.17 15.29 3.01
N ARG A 585 -18.91 14.23 2.23
CA ARG A 585 -18.92 12.86 2.77
C ARG A 585 -17.81 12.65 3.78
N ARG A 586 -16.58 13.06 3.47
CA ARG A 586 -15.44 13.04 4.41
C ARG A 586 -15.76 13.81 5.69
N GLN A 587 -16.46 14.93 5.57
CA GLN A 587 -16.92 15.71 6.72
C GLN A 587 -17.94 14.99 7.59
N VAL A 588 -18.82 14.17 6.99
CA VAL A 588 -19.78 13.33 7.73
C VAL A 588 -19.08 12.15 8.37
N GLU A 589 -18.19 11.47 7.63
CA GLU A 589 -17.44 10.30 8.12
C GLU A 589 -16.61 10.65 9.37
N ALA A 590 -15.87 11.77 9.34
CA ALA A 590 -15.11 12.19 10.51
C ALA A 590 -15.98 12.88 11.60
N ALA A 591 -17.23 13.25 11.33
CA ALA A 591 -18.17 13.63 12.39
C ALA A 591 -18.73 12.41 13.16
N ASP A 592 -18.83 11.26 12.50
CA ASP A 592 -19.28 10.00 13.10
C ASP A 592 -18.21 9.33 13.98
N GLU A 593 -16.93 9.73 13.86
CA GLU A 593 -15.80 9.26 14.71
C GLU A 593 -15.76 9.94 16.10
N GLY A 594 -16.72 10.81 16.42
CA GLY A 594 -16.91 11.45 17.74
C GLY A 594 -16.95 12.97 17.63
N GLU A 595 -17.64 13.64 18.57
CA GLU A 595 -17.91 15.10 18.57
C GLU A 595 -16.66 16.01 18.55
N GLY A 596 -15.44 15.45 18.56
CA GLY A 596 -14.17 16.18 18.50
C GLY A 596 -13.43 16.16 17.17
N ALA A 597 -13.81 15.32 16.19
CA ALA A 597 -12.93 15.06 15.04
C ALA A 597 -13.04 16.08 13.87
N LEU A 598 -14.04 16.98 13.85
CA LEU A 598 -14.20 17.95 12.74
C LEU A 598 -14.79 19.32 13.08
N ARG A 599 -15.08 19.61 14.36
CA ARG A 599 -15.38 20.97 14.78
C ARG A 599 -14.17 21.49 15.53
N TRP A 600 -13.55 22.52 14.96
CA TRP A 600 -12.67 23.46 15.65
C TRP A 600 -13.07 23.62 17.12
N GLN A 601 -12.40 22.90 18.00
CA GLN A 601 -12.43 23.22 19.39
C GLN A 601 -11.38 24.30 19.56
N ILE A 602 -11.81 25.56 19.54
CA ILE A 602 -11.01 26.60 20.16
C ILE A 602 -10.76 26.11 21.59
N PRO A 603 -9.51 25.85 22.01
CA PRO A 603 -9.23 25.38 23.34
C PRO A 603 -9.98 26.24 24.37
N PRO A 604 -10.59 25.66 25.42
CA PRO A 604 -11.26 26.43 26.46
C PRO A 604 -10.38 27.58 27.00
N LEU A 605 -9.05 27.42 26.93
CA LEU A 605 -8.06 28.43 27.28
C LEU A 605 -8.07 29.69 26.39
N VAL A 606 -8.35 29.58 25.09
CA VAL A 606 -8.49 30.73 24.18
C VAL A 606 -9.84 31.45 24.41
N LEU A 607 -10.82 30.75 25.00
CA LEU A 607 -12.11 31.30 25.42
C LEU A 607 -12.09 31.84 26.87
N ASP A 608 -11.13 31.42 27.70
CA ASP A 608 -10.89 31.94 29.05
C ASP A 608 -9.86 33.07 29.02
N GLU A 609 -10.37 34.27 28.72
CA GLU A 609 -9.62 35.53 28.72
C GLU A 609 -8.83 35.75 30.04
N ALA A 610 -9.26 35.19 31.17
CA ALA A 610 -8.59 35.35 32.46
C ALA A 610 -7.47 34.32 32.72
N ALA A 611 -7.56 33.12 32.15
CA ALA A 611 -6.45 32.15 32.13
C ALA A 611 -5.36 32.59 31.15
N PHE A 612 -5.76 32.99 29.93
CA PHE A 612 -4.85 33.53 28.92
C PHE A 612 -4.11 34.78 29.44
N ARG A 613 -4.80 35.71 30.12
CA ARG A 613 -4.18 36.92 30.70
C ARG A 613 -3.23 36.67 31.87
N ARG A 614 -3.42 35.60 32.65
CA ARG A 614 -2.59 35.32 33.84
C ARG A 614 -1.15 34.98 33.49
N GLN A 615 -0.90 34.43 32.30
CA GLN A 615 0.42 34.04 31.83
C GLN A 615 1.25 35.20 31.23
N PHE A 616 0.61 36.31 30.84
CA PHE A 616 1.30 37.50 30.32
C PHE A 616 1.70 38.52 31.41
N ALA A 617 1.50 38.17 32.68
CA ALA A 617 1.84 39.01 33.82
C ALA A 617 3.24 38.72 34.40
N ASP A 618 3.82 37.56 34.10
CA ASP A 618 5.19 37.13 34.41
C ASP A 618 5.99 36.93 33.12
#